data_AF-A0A0S3SC03-F1
#
_entry.id   AF-A0A0S3SC03-F1
#
_cell.length_a   1.000
_cell.length_b   1.000
_cell.length_c   1.000
_cell.angle_alpha   90.00
_cell.angle_beta   90.00
_cell.angle_gamma   90.00
#
_symmetry.space_group_name_H-M   'P 1'
#
loop_
_entity.id
_entity.type
_entity.pdbx_description
1 polymer ?
#
loop_
_entity_poly.entity_id
_entity_poly.type
_entity_poly.pdbx_seq_one_letter_code
_entity_poly.pdbx_strand_id
1 'polypeptide(L)'
;MHAGLDSAELISQLCAEHQKEGCTAGIDVISGSVGDMAERGICEAFKVKQAVLLSSTEAAEMILRVDEIITCAPRRREDRM
;
A
#
# COMPACT_ATOMS: atom_id res chain seq x y z
N MET A 1 10.95 4.10 -3.02
CA MET A 1 11.14 3.62 -4.40
C MET A 1 11.92 2.33 -4.36
N HIS A 2 11.26 1.19 -4.58
CA HIS A 2 11.97 -0.01 -5.02
C HIS A 2 12.15 0.10 -6.55
N ALA A 3 13.20 -0.51 -7.12
CA ALA A 3 13.58 -0.48 -8.56
C ALA A 3 14.33 0.76 -9.11
N GLY A 4 14.59 1.81 -8.33
CA GLY A 4 15.50 2.92 -8.73
C GLY A 4 15.01 3.82 -9.88
N LEU A 5 13.73 3.70 -10.26
CA LEU A 5 13.07 4.50 -11.30
C LEU A 5 12.50 5.79 -10.70
N ASP A 6 12.31 6.84 -11.52
CA ASP A 6 11.60 8.06 -11.09
C ASP A 6 10.11 7.76 -10.87
N SER A 7 9.75 7.51 -9.60
CA SER A 7 8.37 7.20 -9.24
C SER A 7 7.39 8.34 -9.49
N ALA A 8 7.83 9.60 -9.44
CA ALA A 8 6.91 10.72 -9.62
C ALA A 8 6.42 10.77 -11.07
N GLU A 9 7.33 10.61 -12.03
CA GLU A 9 7.00 10.54 -13.44
C GLU A 9 6.13 9.31 -13.77
N LEU A 10 6.51 8.13 -13.27
CA LEU A 10 5.77 6.88 -13.53
C LEU A 10 4.35 6.90 -12.96
N ILE A 11 4.16 7.43 -11.76
CA ILE A 11 2.82 7.57 -11.16
C ILE A 11 1.98 8.55 -11.98
N SER A 12 2.56 9.66 -12.45
CA SER A 12 1.87 10.62 -13.30
C SER A 12 1.39 9.98 -14.61
N GLN A 13 2.26 9.24 -15.29
CA GLN A 13 1.91 8.50 -16.51
C GLN A 13 0.83 7.44 -16.26
N LEU A 14 0.95 6.67 -15.16
CA LEU A 14 -0.03 5.65 -14.80
C LEU A 14 -1.42 6.26 -14.54
N CYS A 15 -1.48 7.35 -13.79
CA CYS A 15 -2.72 8.08 -13.54
C CYS A 15 -3.35 8.59 -14.84
N ALA A 16 -2.54 9.09 -15.78
CA ALA A 16 -3.03 9.54 -17.08
C ALA A 16 -3.63 8.40 -17.93
N GLU A 17 -3.05 7.19 -17.87
CA GLU A 17 -3.61 6.01 -18.55
C GLU A 17 -4.89 5.49 -17.89
N HIS A 18 -4.97 5.50 -16.55
CA HIS A 18 -6.20 5.14 -15.82
C HIS A 18 -7.36 6.11 -16.09
N GLN A 19 -7.07 7.39 -16.34
CA GLN A 19 -8.08 8.39 -16.72
C GLN A 19 -8.67 8.15 -18.11
N LYS A 20 -7.97 7.43 -18.99
CA LYS A 20 -8.44 7.06 -20.34
C LYS A 20 -9.21 5.74 -20.37
N GLU A 21 -9.79 5.32 -19.24
CA GLU A 21 -10.48 4.03 -19.03
C GLU A 21 -9.56 2.78 -19.05
N GLY A 22 -8.24 2.96 -18.95
CA GLY A 22 -7.29 1.84 -18.90
C GLY A 22 -7.27 1.14 -17.53
N CYS A 23 -8.14 0.16 -17.28
CA CYS A 23 -8.16 -0.58 -16.00
C CYS A 23 -7.01 -1.58 -15.82
N THR A 24 -6.28 -1.91 -16.88
CA THR A 24 -5.21 -2.92 -16.89
C THR A 24 -3.80 -2.33 -16.86
N ALA A 25 -3.67 -1.00 -16.94
CA ALA A 25 -2.38 -0.34 -16.91
C ALA A 25 -1.71 -0.50 -15.54
N GLY A 26 -0.43 -0.84 -15.54
CA GLY A 26 0.41 -0.97 -14.36
C GLY A 26 1.87 -0.61 -14.66
N ILE A 27 2.72 -0.69 -13.65
CA ILE A 27 4.14 -0.33 -13.76
C ILE A 27 4.94 -1.56 -14.13
N ASP A 28 5.59 -1.52 -15.29
CA ASP A 28 6.61 -2.49 -15.68
C ASP A 28 7.96 -2.06 -15.10
N VAL A 29 8.40 -2.75 -14.04
CA VAL A 29 9.65 -2.44 -13.35
C VAL A 29 10.91 -2.86 -14.13
N ILE A 30 10.76 -3.67 -15.17
CA ILE A 30 11.88 -4.12 -16.01
C ILE A 30 12.16 -3.07 -17.10
N SER A 31 11.11 -2.64 -17.80
CA SER A 31 11.24 -1.59 -18.83
C SER A 31 11.27 -0.18 -18.25
N GLY A 32 10.81 0.00 -17.01
CA GLY A 32 10.69 1.31 -16.38
C GLY A 32 9.61 2.17 -17.03
N SER A 33 8.49 1.58 -17.45
CA SER A 33 7.39 2.27 -18.13
C SER A 33 6.03 1.75 -17.70
N VAL A 34 4.95 2.43 -18.10
CA VAL A 34 3.58 1.93 -17.94
C VAL A 34 3.28 0.90 -19.05
N GLY A 35 2.56 -0.16 -18.71
CA GLY A 35 2.13 -1.19 -19.67
C GLY A 35 0.93 -1.98 -19.19
N ASP A 36 0.35 -2.79 -20.07
CA ASP A 36 -0.77 -3.67 -19.73
C ASP A 36 -0.29 -4.85 -18.88
N MET A 37 -0.89 -5.04 -17.70
CA MET A 37 -0.56 -6.11 -16.76
C MET A 37 -1.25 -7.43 -17.11
N ALA A 38 -2.42 -7.39 -17.76
CA ALA A 38 -3.13 -8.58 -18.21
C ALA A 38 -2.39 -9.26 -19.36
N GLU A 39 -1.89 -8.50 -20.34
CA GLU A 39 -1.05 -9.02 -21.43
C GLU A 39 0.27 -9.62 -20.91
N ARG A 40 0.81 -9.07 -19.82
CA ARG A 40 2.02 -9.58 -19.14
C ARG A 40 1.75 -10.75 -18.20
N GLY A 41 0.49 -11.13 -17.99
CA GLY A 41 0.11 -12.21 -17.07
C GLY A 41 0.36 -11.89 -15.59
N ILE A 42 0.45 -10.62 -15.23
CA ILE A 42 0.67 -10.16 -13.85
C ILE A 42 -0.70 -9.98 -13.18
N CYS A 43 -1.08 -10.96 -12.35
CA CYS A 43 -2.36 -10.97 -11.64
C CYS A 43 -2.14 -11.16 -10.13
N GLU A 44 -3.03 -10.58 -9.34
CA GLU A 44 -3.07 -10.77 -7.89
C GLU A 44 -4.42 -11.34 -7.46
N ALA A 45 -4.45 -12.00 -6.29
CA ALA A 45 -5.68 -12.55 -5.76
C ALA A 45 -6.63 -11.44 -5.31
N PHE A 46 -7.86 -11.45 -5.84
CA PHE A 46 -8.91 -10.49 -5.48
C PHE A 46 -9.10 -10.38 -3.97
N LYS A 47 -9.16 -11.52 -3.27
CA LYS A 47 -9.33 -11.59 -1.81
C LYS A 47 -8.23 -10.83 -1.06
N VAL A 48 -7.00 -10.86 -1.57
CA VAL A 48 -5.86 -10.16 -0.94
C VAL A 48 -6.03 -8.65 -1.09
N LYS A 49 -6.31 -8.15 -2.30
CA LYS A 49 -6.52 -6.71 -2.50
C LYS A 49 -7.71 -6.16 -1.71
N GLN A 50 -8.80 -6.91 -1.66
CA GLN A 50 -9.96 -6.56 -0.86
C GLN A 50 -9.62 -6.49 0.63
N ALA A 51 -8.95 -7.51 1.17
CA ALA A 51 -8.55 -7.54 2.57
C ALA A 51 -7.61 -6.39 2.93
N VAL A 52 -6.62 -6.11 2.08
CA VAL A 52 -5.64 -5.02 2.28
C VAL A 52 -6.34 -3.66 2.37
N LEU A 53 -7.30 -3.38 1.49
CA LEU A 53 -8.04 -2.12 1.52
C LEU A 53 -8.84 -2.00 2.82
N LEU A 54 -9.63 -3.01 3.15
CA LEU A 54 -10.50 -3.00 4.34
C LEU A 54 -9.67 -2.88 5.64
N SER A 55 -8.66 -3.71 5.83
CA SER A 55 -7.86 -3.71 7.06
C SER A 55 -7.09 -2.40 7.22
N SER A 56 -6.60 -1.82 6.13
CA SER A 56 -5.87 -0.55 6.17
C SER A 56 -6.80 0.60 6.52
N THR A 57 -8.02 0.63 5.96
CA THR A 57 -9.00 1.67 6.28
C THR A 57 -9.46 1.59 7.73
N GLU A 58 -9.73 0.39 8.25
CA GLU A 58 -10.13 0.18 9.64
C GLU A 58 -9.02 0.61 10.61
N ALA A 59 -7.78 0.19 10.35
CA ALA A 59 -6.63 0.58 11.17
C ALA A 59 -6.38 2.10 11.13
N ALA A 60 -6.49 2.72 9.95
CA ALA A 60 -6.34 4.16 9.81
C ALA A 60 -7.44 4.92 10.57
N GLU A 61 -8.69 4.48 10.47
CA GLU A 61 -9.80 5.06 11.24
C GLU A 61 -9.56 4.95 12.74
N MET A 62 -9.12 3.78 13.22
CA MET A 62 -8.79 3.57 14.63
C MET A 62 -7.73 4.56 15.11
N ILE A 63 -6.68 4.79 14.32
CA ILE A 63 -5.58 5.71 14.68
C ILE A 63 -6.05 7.17 14.65
N LEU A 64 -6.77 7.57 13.60
CA LEU A 64 -7.22 8.96 13.42
C LEU A 64 -8.21 9.41 14.51
N ARG A 65 -8.90 8.46 15.15
CA ARG A 65 -9.86 8.73 16.25
C ARG A 65 -9.21 8.80 17.63
N VAL A 66 -7.92 8.50 17.77
CA VAL A 66 -7.20 8.62 19.04
C VAL A 66 -6.92 10.10 19.31
N ASP A 67 -7.46 10.61 20.42
CA ASP A 67 -7.16 11.96 20.92
C ASP A 67 -5.95 11.94 21.87
N GLU A 68 -5.90 10.96 22.77
CA GLU A 68 -4.83 10.82 23.76
C GLU A 68 -4.45 9.35 23.99
N ILE A 69 -3.16 9.09 24.23
CA ILE A 69 -2.63 7.77 24.58
C ILE A 69 -2.11 7.82 26.03
N ILE A 70 -2.85 7.25 26.97
CA ILE A 70 -2.45 7.16 28.37
C ILE A 70 -1.88 5.76 28.65
N THR A 71 -0.69 5.71 29.26
CA THR A 71 -0.01 4.46 29.60
C THR A 71 0.14 4.30 31.12
N CYS A 72 -0.19 3.12 31.64
CA CYS A 72 0.02 2.79 33.05
C CYS A 72 1.51 2.52 33.33
N ALA A 73 1.95 2.83 34.56
CA ALA A 73 3.29 2.46 35.00
C ALA A 73 3.50 0.94 34.87
N PRO A 74 4.68 0.49 34.38
CA PRO A 74 4.98 -0.93 34.24
C PRO A 74 4.97 -1.62 35.61
N ARG A 75 4.53 -2.89 35.66
CA ARG A 75 4.58 -3.68 36.89
C ARG A 75 6.02 -3.78 37.39
N ARG A 76 6.26 -3.40 38.65
CA ARG A 76 7.53 -3.66 39.33
C ARG A 76 7.76 -5.16 39.35
N ARG A 77 8.85 -5.63 38.74
CA ARG A 77 9.36 -6.98 38.99
C ARG A 77 10.05 -6.93 40.34
N GLU A 78 9.61 -7.75 41.29
CA GLU A 78 10.43 -8.08 42.45
C GLU A 78 11.61 -8.90 41.93
N ASP A 79 12.84 -8.42 42.14
CA ASP A 79 14.03 -9.24 41.93
C ASP A 79 13.95 -10.41 42.91
N ARG A 80 13.64 -11.60 42.39
CA ARG A 80 13.77 -12.85 43.13
C ARG A 80 15.25 -13.03 43.46
N MET A 81 15.60 -12.73 44.71
CA MET A 81 16.87 -13.09 45.32
C MET A 81 16.94 -14.60 45.58
#